data_AF-A0A4P9URN7-F1
#
_entry.id   AF-A0A4P9URN7-F1
#
_cell.length_a   1.000
_cell.length_b   1.000
_cell.length_c   1.000
_cell.angle_alpha   90.00
_cell.angle_beta   90.00
_cell.angle_gamma   90.00
#
_symmetry.space_group_name_H-M   'P 1'
#
loop_
_entity.id
_entity.type
_entity.pdbx_description
1 polymer ?
#
loop_
_entity_poly.entity_id
_entity_poly.type
_entity_poly.pdbx_seq_one_letter_code
_entity_poly.pdbx_strand_id
1 'polypeptide(L)'
;MHYIKNISLVWGVLLTGFFLIAGCSDDKSSSRPSEPVKTKAHVKFDHAHGSEVSDLVKHQFEHQFADQCVEREVKNSVNKELDRKRFAEPCMCIATYLLKDLTAKEAELFVKENKNTQSLRIKFESAAYHCLQKKAQPKSPNLFGKR
;
A
#
# COMPACT_ATOMS: atom_id res chain seq x y z
N MET A 1 -4.89 -35.11 61.25
CA MET A 1 -5.23 -34.15 60.17
C MET A 1 -6.12 -34.85 59.15
N HIS A 2 -7.44 -34.70 59.30
CA HIS A 2 -8.47 -34.95 58.26
C HIS A 2 -8.39 -33.78 57.23
N TYR A 3 -8.81 -33.78 55.97
CA TYR A 3 -9.72 -34.60 55.17
C TYR A 3 -9.59 -34.14 53.68
N ILE A 4 -9.64 -35.10 52.75
CA ILE A 4 -10.41 -35.11 51.49
C ILE A 4 -10.24 -34.05 50.36
N LYS A 5 -9.89 -34.64 49.20
CA LYS A 5 -10.16 -34.41 47.77
C LYS A 5 -11.53 -33.79 47.39
N ASN A 6 -11.56 -32.88 46.39
CA ASN A 6 -12.59 -32.67 45.32
C ASN A 6 -12.60 -31.19 44.89
N ILE A 7 -12.33 -30.84 43.62
CA ILE A 7 -13.28 -30.81 42.47
C ILE A 7 -14.55 -30.01 42.79
N SER A 8 -14.65 -28.80 42.20
CA SER A 8 -15.74 -28.38 41.30
C SER A 8 -16.18 -26.93 41.50
N LEU A 9 -16.32 -26.25 40.37
CA LEU A 9 -17.33 -25.22 40.06
C LEU A 9 -17.21 -23.83 40.68
N VAL A 10 -17.70 -22.87 39.90
CA VAL A 10 -18.06 -21.48 40.23
C VAL A 10 -16.96 -20.42 40.04
N TRP A 11 -16.46 -20.26 38.81
CA TRP A 11 -16.14 -18.92 38.28
C TRP A 11 -16.84 -18.77 36.94
N GLY A 12 -18.16 -18.56 37.02
CA GLY A 12 -18.99 -18.19 35.89
C GLY A 12 -19.01 -16.67 35.70
N VAL A 13 -19.19 -16.29 34.43
CA VAL A 13 -19.85 -15.07 33.94
C VAL A 13 -19.03 -13.77 34.06
N LEU A 14 -18.47 -13.33 32.92
CA LEU A 14 -18.79 -12.05 32.24
C LEU A 14 -17.63 -11.66 31.30
N LEU A 15 -17.79 -11.94 30.00
CA LEU A 15 -17.09 -11.21 28.95
C LEU A 15 -17.87 -11.32 27.63
N THR A 16 -19.15 -10.95 27.69
CA THR A 16 -19.93 -10.51 26.52
C THR A 16 -19.47 -9.10 26.14
N GLY A 17 -18.36 -9.01 25.42
CA GLY A 17 -17.92 -7.80 24.72
C GLY A 17 -18.47 -7.79 23.30
N PHE A 18 -19.60 -7.12 23.12
CA PHE A 18 -20.22 -6.86 21.82
C PHE A 18 -19.25 -5.98 20.99
N PHE A 19 -18.66 -6.51 19.91
CA PHE A 19 -17.97 -5.70 18.92
C PHE A 19 -19.01 -4.86 18.17
N LEU A 20 -19.24 -3.64 18.64
CA LEU A 20 -19.90 -2.62 17.84
C LEU A 20 -18.91 -2.16 16.77
N ILE A 21 -19.07 -2.69 15.56
CA ILE A 21 -18.43 -2.14 14.37
C ILE A 21 -19.07 -0.78 14.15
N ALA A 22 -18.42 0.29 14.61
CA ALA A 22 -18.74 1.64 14.18
C ALA A 22 -18.33 1.75 12.71
N GLY A 23 -19.26 1.42 11.81
CA GLY A 23 -19.17 1.83 10.41
C GLY A 23 -19.30 3.35 10.35
N CYS A 24 -18.18 4.04 10.14
CA CYS A 24 -18.17 5.44 9.73
C CYS A 24 -18.61 5.53 8.26
N SER A 25 -19.92 5.53 8.02
CA SER A 25 -20.52 6.19 6.85
C SER A 25 -21.09 7.51 7.36
N ASP A 26 -20.33 8.61 7.19
CA ASP A 26 -20.79 9.96 7.47
C ASP A 26 -21.81 10.37 6.38
N ASP A 27 -23.00 9.79 6.44
CA ASP A 27 -24.15 10.17 5.63
C ASP A 27 -24.88 11.33 6.31
N LYS A 28 -24.40 12.55 6.10
CA LYS A 28 -25.19 13.76 6.35
C LYS A 28 -26.28 13.87 5.29
N SER A 29 -27.47 13.39 5.61
CA SER A 29 -28.69 13.57 4.83
C SER A 29 -29.14 15.04 4.87
N SER A 30 -28.78 15.79 3.83
CA SER A 30 -29.46 17.05 3.50
C SER A 30 -30.54 16.76 2.45
N SER A 31 -31.79 16.88 2.86
CA SER A 31 -32.98 16.79 2.02
C SER A 31 -32.93 17.76 0.83
N ARG A 32 -32.93 17.23 -0.40
CA ARG A 32 -33.40 17.94 -1.60
C ARG A 32 -34.19 17.00 -2.51
N PRO A 33 -35.28 17.47 -3.16
CA PRO A 33 -36.14 16.63 -3.97
C PRO A 33 -35.43 16.10 -5.22
N SER A 34 -35.74 14.87 -5.58
CA SER A 34 -35.26 14.13 -6.74
C SER A 34 -35.87 14.64 -8.05
N GLU A 35 -35.04 15.22 -8.92
CA GLU A 35 -35.33 15.36 -10.35
C GLU A 35 -34.71 14.19 -11.15
N PRO A 36 -35.33 13.80 -12.28
CA PRO A 36 -34.99 12.58 -13.02
C PRO A 36 -33.66 12.69 -13.76
N VAL A 37 -32.72 11.78 -13.45
CA VAL A 37 -31.39 11.68 -14.07
C VAL A 37 -31.50 11.22 -15.53
N LYS A 38 -31.27 12.17 -16.46
CA LYS A 38 -30.95 11.86 -17.86
C LYS A 38 -29.46 11.49 -18.00
N THR A 39 -29.26 10.34 -18.65
CA THR A 39 -28.07 9.92 -19.41
C THR A 39 -26.73 9.77 -18.68
N LYS A 40 -26.24 8.52 -18.70
CA LYS A 40 -24.87 8.11 -18.33
C LYS A 40 -23.85 8.85 -19.21
N ALA A 41 -23.39 10.00 -18.77
CA ALA A 41 -22.09 10.50 -19.19
C ALA A 41 -21.03 9.67 -18.46
N HIS A 42 -20.25 8.88 -19.20
CA HIS A 42 -19.03 8.31 -18.66
C HIS A 42 -18.18 9.47 -18.14
N VAL A 43 -18.08 9.61 -16.82
CA VAL A 43 -17.15 10.53 -16.17
C VAL A 43 -15.76 10.02 -16.51
N LYS A 44 -15.17 10.54 -17.60
CA LYS A 44 -13.73 10.46 -17.77
C LYS A 44 -13.14 11.29 -16.65
N PHE A 45 -12.56 10.61 -15.67
CA PHE A 45 -11.65 11.25 -14.72
C PHE A 45 -10.42 11.66 -15.53
N ASP A 46 -10.52 12.78 -16.21
CA ASP A 46 -9.39 13.42 -16.88
C ASP A 46 -8.48 13.93 -15.77
N HIS A 47 -7.47 13.12 -15.42
CA HIS A 47 -6.38 13.57 -14.57
C HIS A 47 -5.63 14.65 -15.35
N ALA A 48 -5.95 15.91 -15.07
CA ALA A 48 -5.15 17.04 -15.51
C ALA A 48 -3.69 16.76 -15.11
N HIS A 49 -2.83 16.55 -16.09
CA HIS A 49 -1.39 16.53 -15.90
C HIS A 49 -1.00 17.97 -15.53
N GLY A 50 -1.05 18.27 -14.23
CA GLY A 50 -0.72 19.59 -13.68
C GLY A 50 0.63 20.04 -14.23
N SER A 51 0.63 21.13 -14.96
CA SER A 51 1.74 21.64 -15.77
C SER A 51 2.93 22.08 -14.92
N GLU A 52 4.11 21.54 -15.25
CA GLU A 52 5.48 21.91 -14.83
C GLU A 52 5.83 21.85 -13.33
N VAL A 53 5.05 22.43 -12.42
CA VAL A 53 5.31 22.32 -10.97
C VAL A 53 5.12 20.88 -10.49
N SER A 54 4.26 20.11 -11.18
CA SER A 54 4.06 18.69 -10.91
C SER A 54 5.29 17.86 -11.26
N ASP A 55 6.09 18.23 -12.26
CA ASP A 55 7.16 17.35 -12.76
C ASP A 55 8.37 17.38 -11.86
N LEU A 56 8.72 18.56 -11.31
CA LEU A 56 9.77 18.67 -10.30
C LEU A 56 9.39 17.93 -9.01
N VAL A 57 8.15 18.09 -8.54
CA VAL A 57 7.65 17.40 -7.35
C VAL A 57 7.57 15.89 -7.57
N LYS A 58 7.17 15.45 -8.77
CA LYS A 58 7.17 14.02 -9.12
C LYS A 58 8.59 13.45 -9.18
N HIS A 59 9.55 14.17 -9.73
CA HIS A 59 10.93 13.72 -9.74
C HIS A 59 11.53 13.65 -8.32
N GLN A 60 11.20 14.63 -7.47
CA GLN A 60 11.58 14.59 -6.06
C GLN A 60 10.92 13.41 -5.33
N PHE A 61 9.63 13.17 -5.58
CA PHE A 61 8.91 12.01 -5.07
C PHE A 61 9.62 10.71 -5.47
N GLU A 62 10.02 10.56 -6.73
CA GLU A 62 10.62 9.33 -7.25
C GLU A 62 11.86 8.93 -6.44
N HIS A 63 12.79 9.86 -6.27
CA HIS A 63 14.03 9.61 -5.54
C HIS A 63 13.76 9.41 -4.04
N GLN A 64 12.97 10.28 -3.41
CA GLN A 64 12.69 10.15 -1.97
C GLN A 64 11.93 8.86 -1.64
N PHE A 65 10.99 8.46 -2.50
CA PHE A 65 10.26 7.22 -2.34
C PHE A 65 11.20 6.02 -2.48
N ALA A 66 12.07 6.02 -3.49
CA ALA A 66 13.04 4.94 -3.69
C ALA A 66 14.00 4.82 -2.50
N ASP A 67 14.48 5.94 -1.95
CA ASP A 67 15.35 5.95 -0.78
C ASP A 67 14.65 5.38 0.46
N GLN A 68 13.42 5.81 0.74
CA GLN A 68 12.61 5.28 1.84
C GLN A 68 12.31 3.78 1.67
N CYS A 69 12.10 3.34 0.43
CA CYS A 69 11.94 1.92 0.09
C CYS A 69 13.21 1.15 0.45
N VAL A 70 14.39 1.60 0.00
CA VAL A 70 15.67 0.95 0.31
C VAL A 70 15.91 0.91 1.81
N GLU A 71 15.70 2.02 2.51
CA GLU A 71 15.86 2.10 3.96
C GLU A 71 14.98 1.12 4.72
N ARG A 72 13.74 0.93 4.26
CA ARG A 72 12.80 -0.05 4.84
C ARG A 72 13.32 -1.48 4.65
N GLU A 73 13.77 -1.83 3.45
CA GLU A 73 14.23 -3.18 3.14
C GLU A 73 15.53 -3.53 3.88
N VAL A 74 16.44 -2.55 4.05
CA VAL A 74 17.73 -2.79 4.74
C VAL A 74 17.68 -2.58 6.25
N LYS A 75 16.54 -2.13 6.81
CA LYS A 75 16.40 -1.79 8.23
C LYS A 75 16.92 -2.89 9.16
N ASN A 76 16.60 -4.14 8.82
CA ASN A 76 16.97 -5.33 9.60
C ASN A 76 18.04 -6.19 8.91
N SER A 77 18.70 -5.69 7.86
CA SER A 77 19.74 -6.42 7.17
C SER A 77 21.04 -6.50 8.00
N VAL A 78 21.68 -7.67 7.94
CA VAL A 78 23.03 -7.91 8.50
C VAL A 78 24.11 -7.29 7.61
N ASN A 79 23.90 -7.27 6.28
CA ASN A 79 24.84 -6.71 5.30
C ASN A 79 24.20 -5.54 4.55
N LYS A 80 24.03 -4.42 5.26
CA LYS A 80 23.33 -3.24 4.77
C LYS A 80 23.89 -2.70 3.47
N GLU A 81 25.20 -2.74 3.28
CA GLU A 81 25.86 -2.15 2.10
C GLU A 81 25.59 -2.95 0.82
N LEU A 82 25.65 -4.28 0.88
CA LEU A 82 25.27 -5.13 -0.24
C LEU A 82 23.77 -5.05 -0.50
N ASP A 83 22.95 -5.10 0.54
CA ASP A 83 21.50 -5.09 0.38
C ASP A 83 20.99 -3.74 -0.15
N ARG A 84 21.60 -2.61 0.23
CA ARG A 84 21.28 -1.29 -0.37
C ARG A 84 21.44 -1.33 -1.88
N LYS A 85 22.55 -1.87 -2.39
CA LYS A 85 22.80 -2.00 -3.83
C LYS A 85 21.79 -2.94 -4.50
N ARG A 86 21.44 -4.03 -3.83
CA ARG A 86 20.44 -5.00 -4.31
C ARG A 86 19.04 -4.40 -4.39
N PHE A 87 18.65 -3.56 -3.44
CA PHE A 87 17.31 -2.98 -3.39
C PHE A 87 17.17 -1.66 -4.14
N ALA A 88 18.28 -0.98 -4.49
CA ALA A 88 18.24 0.30 -5.21
C ALA A 88 17.47 0.21 -6.54
N GLU A 89 17.82 -0.74 -7.41
CA GLU A 89 17.17 -0.92 -8.71
C GLU A 89 15.66 -1.26 -8.60
N PRO A 90 15.23 -2.26 -7.80
CA PRO A 90 13.80 -2.55 -7.68
C PRO A 90 13.03 -1.41 -7.00
N CYS A 91 13.58 -0.74 -5.99
CA CYS A 91 12.92 0.40 -5.35
C CYS A 91 12.76 1.59 -6.32
N MET A 92 13.76 1.85 -7.16
CA MET A 92 13.63 2.84 -8.24
C MET A 92 12.55 2.43 -9.25
N CYS A 93 12.54 1.18 -9.72
CA CYS A 93 11.49 0.70 -10.63
C CYS A 93 10.09 0.91 -10.04
N ILE A 94 9.91 0.62 -8.76
CA ILE A 94 8.64 0.82 -8.05
C ILE A 94 8.28 2.31 -8.04
N ALA A 95 9.22 3.18 -7.67
CA ALA A 95 9.00 4.63 -7.63
C ALA A 95 8.56 5.17 -9.00
N THR A 96 9.27 4.80 -10.07
CA THR A 96 8.94 5.18 -11.45
C THR A 96 7.57 4.62 -11.88
N TYR A 97 7.24 3.39 -11.46
CA TYR A 97 5.93 2.80 -11.77
C TYR A 97 4.79 3.57 -11.08
N LEU A 98 4.99 3.96 -9.81
CA LEU A 98 4.01 4.73 -9.06
C LEU A 98 3.71 6.08 -9.72
N LEU A 99 4.73 6.74 -10.31
CA LEU A 99 4.56 8.04 -10.97
C LEU A 99 3.53 8.07 -12.10
N LYS A 100 3.28 6.93 -12.77
CA LYS A 100 2.35 6.84 -13.90
C LYS A 100 0.92 7.23 -13.50
N ASP A 101 0.51 6.80 -12.32
CA ASP A 101 -0.84 7.00 -11.78
C ASP A 101 -0.83 7.88 -10.52
N LEU A 102 0.29 8.57 -10.24
CA LEU A 102 0.41 9.45 -9.08
C LEU A 102 -0.14 10.84 -9.40
N THR A 103 -1.11 11.28 -8.62
CA THR A 103 -1.59 12.66 -8.72
C THR A 103 -0.58 13.62 -8.10
N ALA A 104 -0.50 14.86 -8.60
CA ALA A 104 0.40 15.88 -8.03
C ALA A 104 0.16 16.09 -6.53
N LYS A 105 -1.10 16.03 -6.08
CA LYS A 105 -1.47 16.12 -4.66
C LYS A 105 -0.91 14.97 -3.82
N GLU A 106 -0.95 13.73 -4.32
CA GLU A 106 -0.36 12.59 -3.61
C GLU A 106 1.16 12.71 -3.51
N ALA A 107 1.82 13.15 -4.59
CA ALA A 107 3.25 13.41 -4.59
C ALA A 107 3.63 14.50 -3.58
N GLU A 108 2.88 15.60 -3.56
CA GLU A 108 3.08 16.68 -2.58
C GLU A 108 2.87 16.23 -1.14
N LEU A 109 1.81 15.47 -0.85
CA LEU A 109 1.57 14.92 0.50
C LEU A 109 2.70 14.01 0.94
N PHE A 110 3.24 13.20 0.04
CA PHE A 110 4.38 12.35 0.36
C PHE A 110 5.64 13.19 0.61
N VAL A 111 6.00 14.11 -0.28
CA VAL A 111 7.23 14.90 -0.19
C VAL A 111 7.20 15.88 1.00
N LYS A 112 6.05 16.54 1.24
CA LYS A 112 5.92 17.57 2.30
C LYS A 112 5.61 16.95 3.66
N GLU A 113 4.74 15.96 3.73
CA GLU A 113 4.24 15.41 4.99
C GLU A 113 4.85 14.04 5.34
N ASN A 114 5.71 13.46 4.49
CA ASN A 114 6.20 12.08 4.61
C ASN A 114 5.06 11.06 4.80
N LYS A 115 3.88 11.38 4.26
CA LYS A 115 2.66 10.62 4.50
C LYS A 115 2.44 9.60 3.40
N ASN A 116 2.52 8.32 3.79
CA ASN A 116 2.12 7.22 2.93
C ASN A 116 0.59 7.12 2.89
N THR A 117 -0.05 7.68 1.86
CA THR A 117 -1.51 7.57 1.70
C THR A 117 -1.92 6.11 1.45
N GLN A 118 -3.18 5.77 1.76
CA GLN A 118 -3.69 4.42 1.48
C GLN A 118 -3.66 4.09 -0.02
N SER A 119 -3.93 5.08 -0.87
CA SER A 119 -3.80 4.93 -2.32
C SER A 119 -2.36 4.60 -2.74
N LEU A 120 -1.36 5.25 -2.14
CA LEU A 120 0.06 4.97 -2.39
C LEU A 120 0.43 3.53 -2.03
N ARG A 121 -0.08 3.03 -0.89
CA ARG A 121 0.15 1.66 -0.43
C ARG A 121 -0.43 0.61 -1.38
N ILE A 122 -1.65 0.81 -1.86
CA ILE A 122 -2.29 -0.10 -2.82
C ILE A 122 -1.50 -0.11 -4.14
N LYS A 123 -1.13 1.08 -4.64
CA LYS A 123 -0.32 1.22 -5.86
C LYS A 123 1.05 0.54 -5.71
N PHE A 124 1.65 0.58 -4.51
CA PHE A 124 2.93 -0.05 -4.22
C PHE A 124 2.91 -1.57 -4.43
N GLU A 125 1.86 -2.27 -4.00
CA GLU A 125 1.78 -3.74 -4.17
C GLU A 125 1.74 -4.14 -5.65
N SER A 126 0.97 -3.40 -6.46
CA SER A 126 0.93 -3.58 -7.92
C SER A 126 2.29 -3.28 -8.57
N ALA A 127 2.95 -2.19 -8.17
CA ALA A 127 4.27 -1.81 -8.65
C ALA A 127 5.33 -2.85 -8.29
N ALA A 128 5.32 -3.35 -7.05
CA ALA A 128 6.24 -4.37 -6.56
C ALA A 128 6.07 -5.68 -7.33
N TYR A 129 4.83 -6.10 -7.60
CA TYR A 129 4.55 -7.24 -8.48
C TYR A 129 5.22 -7.04 -9.86
N HIS A 130 4.99 -5.89 -10.50
CA HIS A 130 5.55 -5.61 -11.82
C HIS A 130 7.09 -5.58 -11.82
N CYS A 131 7.70 -4.95 -10.83
CA CYS A 131 9.14 -4.71 -10.79
C CYS A 131 9.95 -5.92 -10.31
N LEU A 132 9.42 -6.73 -9.40
CA LEU A 132 10.12 -7.89 -8.84
C LEU A 132 9.92 -9.15 -9.70
N GLN A 133 8.77 -9.31 -10.35
CA GLN A 133 8.48 -10.55 -11.09
C GLN A 133 9.23 -10.74 -12.39
N LYS A 134 9.66 -9.66 -13.06
CA LYS A 134 10.52 -9.78 -14.25
C LYS A 134 11.82 -10.56 -13.97
N LYS A 135 12.27 -10.60 -12.71
CA LYS A 135 13.46 -11.37 -12.28
C LYS A 135 13.14 -12.78 -11.76
N ALA A 136 11.87 -13.07 -11.46
CA ALA A 136 11.45 -14.31 -10.81
C ALA A 136 10.94 -15.40 -11.76
N GLN A 137 10.80 -15.12 -13.07
CA GLN A 137 10.40 -16.14 -14.04
C GLN A 137 11.39 -17.32 -13.99
N PRO A 138 10.97 -18.51 -13.56
CA PRO A 138 11.87 -19.66 -13.49
C PRO A 138 12.31 -19.99 -14.92
N LYS A 139 13.64 -20.05 -15.14
CA LYS A 139 14.15 -20.62 -16.39
C LYS A 139 13.55 -22.01 -16.53
N SER A 140 12.87 -22.27 -17.64
CA SER A 140 12.28 -23.58 -17.92
C SER A 140 13.35 -24.65 -17.70
N PRO A 141 13.08 -25.74 -16.97
CA PRO A 141 14.06 -26.80 -16.79
C PRO A 141 14.51 -27.27 -18.17
N ASN A 142 15.82 -27.27 -18.40
CA ASN A 142 16.37 -27.74 -19.65
C ASN A 142 16.36 -29.27 -19.61
N LEU A 143 15.17 -29.85 -19.88
CA LEU A 143 14.91 -31.29 -19.75
C LEU A 143 15.74 -32.13 -20.74
N PHE A 144 16.33 -31.49 -21.75
CA PHE A 144 17.16 -32.13 -22.77
C PHE A 144 18.44 -31.32 -22.99
N GLY A 145 19.39 -31.43 -22.07
CA GLY A 145 20.76 -30.96 -22.33
C GLY A 145 21.33 -31.66 -23.56
N LYS A 146 21.67 -30.90 -24.60
CA LYS A 146 22.42 -31.42 -25.75
C LYS A 146 23.78 -31.92 -25.26
N ARG A 147 24.12 -33.17 -25.59
CA ARG A 147 25.49 -33.69 -25.56
C ARG A 147 26.37 -32.95 -26.55
#